data_AF-X1RDX5-F1
#
_entry.id   AF-X1RDX5-F1
#
_cell.length_a   1.000
_cell.length_b   1.000
_cell.length_c   1.000
_cell.angle_alpha   90.00
_cell.angle_beta   90.00
_cell.angle_gamma   90.00
#
_symmetry.space_group_name_H-M   'P 1'
#
loop_
_entity.id
_entity.type
_entity.pdbx_description
1 polymer ?
#
loop_
_entity_poly.entity_id
_entity_poly.type
_entity_poly.pdbx_seq_one_letter_code
_entity_poly.pdbx_strand_id
1 'polypeptide(L)'
;SIPIACHYLFTRIDIPTANDFIERYVTGVGIDTLTNPVGVLRSQVSLEATKRVKPQGDQIFGLFALAWNAQRNGREQKQNYKLRKHSRIRPRIDGFPRELFLESQEELPLFEEEEEE
;
A
#
# COMPACT_ATOMS: atom_id res chain seq x y z
N SER A 1 -8.43 -3.88 -1.69
CA SER A 1 -7.43 -3.26 -2.59
C SER A 1 -6.44 -2.44 -1.77
N ILE A 2 -5.23 -2.16 -2.29
CA ILE A 2 -4.20 -1.39 -1.54
C ILE A 2 -4.69 0.01 -1.10
N PRO A 3 -5.40 0.80 -1.95
CA PRO A 3 -5.92 2.10 -1.52
C PRO A 3 -6.87 2.01 -0.32
N ILE A 4 -7.73 0.99 -0.26
CA ILE A 4 -8.67 0.77 0.87
C ILE A 4 -7.89 0.42 2.14
N ALA A 5 -6.88 -0.45 2.05
CA ALA A 5 -6.04 -0.79 3.20
C ALA A 5 -5.25 0.43 3.71
N CYS A 6 -4.71 1.24 2.80
CA CYS A 6 -4.05 2.50 3.15
C CYS A 6 -5.02 3.49 3.80
N HIS A 7 -6.24 3.66 3.26
CA HIS A 7 -7.27 4.51 3.85
C HIS A 7 -7.60 4.09 5.29
N TYR A 8 -7.84 2.80 5.50
CA TYR A 8 -8.10 2.25 6.83
C TYR A 8 -6.96 2.53 7.82
N LEU A 9 -5.70 2.43 7.38
CA LEU A 9 -4.55 2.72 8.25
C LEU A 9 -4.37 4.23 8.49
N PHE A 10 -4.53 5.06 7.47
CA PHE A 10 -4.29 6.50 7.55
C PHE A 10 -5.37 7.21 8.36
N THR A 11 -6.62 6.74 8.28
CA THR A 11 -7.73 7.25 9.12
C THR A 11 -7.52 7.01 10.61
N ARG A 12 -6.70 6.02 11.01
CA ARG A 12 -6.30 5.85 12.43
C ARG A 12 -5.41 6.98 12.95
N ILE A 13 -4.81 7.77 12.06
CA ILE A 13 -3.93 8.88 12.39
C ILE A 13 -4.65 10.21 12.23
N ASP A 14 -5.28 10.43 11.07
CA ASP A 14 -5.94 11.70 10.71
C ASP A 14 -7.03 11.43 9.66
N ILE A 15 -8.28 11.44 10.09
CA ILE A 15 -9.43 11.09 9.25
C ILE A 15 -9.63 12.11 8.10
N PRO A 16 -9.74 13.44 8.36
CA PRO A 16 -9.92 14.41 7.28
C PRO A 16 -8.84 14.33 6.20
N THR A 17 -7.57 14.28 6.62
CA THR A 17 -6.45 14.24 5.67
C THR A 17 -6.40 12.92 4.91
N ALA A 18 -6.75 11.79 5.55
CA ALA A 18 -6.81 10.49 4.89
C ALA A 18 -7.92 10.41 3.84
N ASN A 19 -9.09 10.99 4.13
CA ASN A 19 -10.19 11.08 3.17
C ASN A 19 -9.77 11.90 1.95
N ASP A 20 -9.24 13.11 2.15
CA ASP A 20 -8.77 14.00 1.08
C ASP A 20 -7.66 13.33 0.25
N PHE A 21 -6.69 12.68 0.91
CA PHE A 21 -5.61 11.96 0.23
C PHE A 21 -6.12 10.88 -0.73
N ILE A 22 -7.05 10.04 -0.25
CA ILE A 22 -7.57 8.92 -1.04
C ILE A 22 -8.55 9.41 -2.11
N GLU A 23 -9.39 10.39 -1.79
CA GLU A 23 -10.29 11.01 -2.75
C GLU A 23 -9.51 11.61 -3.92
N ARG A 24 -8.49 12.42 -3.64
CA ARG A 24 -7.58 12.94 -4.67
C ARG A 24 -6.89 11.81 -5.42
N TYR A 25 -6.34 10.83 -4.71
CA TYR A 25 -5.68 9.70 -5.36
C TYR A 25 -6.59 8.96 -6.34
N VAL A 26 -7.88 8.76 -6.04
CA VAL A 26 -8.83 8.03 -6.88
C VAL A 26 -9.34 8.90 -8.03
N THR A 27 -9.81 10.11 -7.71
CA THR A 27 -10.44 11.02 -8.69
C THR A 27 -9.43 11.64 -9.65
N GLY A 28 -8.21 11.94 -9.18
CA GLY A 28 -7.21 12.65 -9.96
C GLY A 28 -7.51 14.13 -10.20
N VAL A 29 -8.56 14.68 -9.58
CA VAL A 29 -9.02 16.05 -9.84
C VAL A 29 -8.22 17.07 -9.03
N GLY A 30 -7.75 18.14 -9.69
CA GLY A 30 -7.11 19.28 -9.02
C GLY A 30 -5.70 19.00 -8.49
N ILE A 31 -4.98 18.03 -9.07
CA ILE A 31 -3.67 17.59 -8.56
C ILE A 31 -2.57 17.97 -9.54
N ASP A 32 -1.60 18.75 -9.05
CA ASP A 32 -0.34 18.93 -9.77
C ASP A 32 0.51 17.66 -9.68
N THR A 33 0.79 17.03 -10.81
CA THR A 33 1.58 15.79 -10.87
C THR A 33 3.07 16.00 -10.64
N LEU A 34 3.55 17.25 -10.61
CA LEU A 34 4.97 17.58 -10.50
C LEU A 34 5.43 17.85 -9.06
N THR A 35 4.58 18.41 -8.21
CA THR A 35 4.96 18.81 -6.85
C THR A 35 4.09 18.17 -5.77
N ASN A 36 2.85 17.79 -6.10
CA ASN A 36 1.93 17.22 -5.13
C ASN A 36 2.28 15.74 -4.86
N PRO A 37 2.47 15.34 -3.60
CA PRO A 37 2.77 13.96 -3.24
C PRO A 37 1.80 12.91 -3.79
N VAL A 38 0.50 13.22 -3.85
CA VAL A 38 -0.56 12.34 -4.39
C VAL A 38 -0.49 12.28 -5.90
N GLY A 39 -0.19 13.40 -6.56
CA GLY A 39 -0.04 13.49 -8.01
C GLY A 39 1.13 12.66 -8.50
N VAL A 40 2.27 12.78 -7.82
CA VAL A 40 3.47 11.96 -8.07
C VAL A 40 3.20 10.49 -7.81
N LEU A 41 2.51 10.15 -6.71
CA LEU A 41 2.14 8.76 -6.42
C LEU A 41 1.28 8.18 -7.54
N ARG A 42 0.22 8.89 -7.95
CA ARG A 42 -0.73 8.43 -8.96
C ARG A 42 -0.04 8.23 -10.31
N SER A 43 0.75 9.22 -10.76
CA SER A 43 1.51 9.11 -12.01
C SER A 43 2.50 7.95 -11.96
N GLN A 44 3.21 7.78 -10.84
CA GLN A 44 4.15 6.69 -10.67
C GLN A 44 3.47 5.32 -10.67
N VAL A 45 2.39 5.11 -9.91
CA VAL A 45 1.70 3.81 -9.88
C VAL A 45 1.17 3.44 -11.26
N SER A 46 0.62 4.40 -12.02
CA SER A 46 0.20 4.18 -13.40
C SER A 46 1.37 3.81 -14.32
N LEU A 47 2.53 4.48 -14.19
CA LEU A 47 3.74 4.17 -14.97
C LEU A 47 4.34 2.80 -14.61
N GLU A 48 4.35 2.43 -13.33
CA GLU A 48 4.86 1.12 -12.91
C GLU A 48 3.96 -0.03 -13.39
N ALA A 49 2.65 0.21 -13.56
CA ALA A 49 1.72 -0.78 -14.07
C ALA A 49 1.98 -1.17 -15.54
N THR A 50 2.62 -0.30 -16.34
CA THR A 50 2.95 -0.56 -17.75
C THR A 50 4.28 -1.28 -17.94
N LYS A 51 5.10 -1.40 -16.89
CA LYS A 51 6.41 -2.06 -16.98
C LYS A 51 6.27 -3.57 -17.15
N ARG A 52 7.28 -4.17 -17.81
CA ARG A 52 7.40 -5.63 -17.98
C ARG A 52 7.39 -6.38 -16.66
N VAL A 53 8.04 -5.82 -15.63
CA VAL A 53 8.04 -6.35 -14.27
C VAL A 53 7.15 -5.46 -13.42
N LYS A 54 6.01 -6.00 -12.98
CA LYS A 54 5.04 -5.26 -12.16
C LYS A 54 5.54 -5.18 -10.71
N PRO A 55 5.36 -4.04 -10.03
CA PRO A 55 5.67 -3.94 -8.61
C PRO A 55 4.75 -4.85 -7.80
N GLN A 56 5.30 -5.40 -6.72
CA GLN A 56 4.54 -6.20 -5.76
C GLN A 56 3.72 -5.32 -4.80
N GLY A 57 2.77 -5.94 -4.10
CA GLY A 57 1.84 -5.22 -3.21
C GLY A 57 2.53 -4.48 -2.06
N ASP A 58 3.58 -5.06 -1.49
CA ASP A 58 4.43 -4.43 -0.46
C ASP A 58 5.13 -3.17 -0.98
N GLN A 59 5.63 -3.22 -2.21
CA GLN A 59 6.28 -2.09 -2.86
C GLN A 59 5.30 -0.96 -3.15
N ILE A 60 4.11 -1.28 -3.68
CA ILE A 60 3.04 -0.31 -3.92
C ILE A 60 2.61 0.31 -2.59
N PHE A 61 2.39 -0.50 -1.55
CA PHE A 61 2.08 0.00 -0.21
C PHE A 61 3.16 0.95 0.31
N GLY A 62 4.44 0.63 0.10
CA GLY A 62 5.55 1.50 0.44
C GLY A 62 5.49 2.87 -0.25
N LEU A 63 5.08 2.93 -1.53
CA LEU A 63 4.88 4.19 -2.24
C LEU A 63 3.76 5.03 -1.59
N PHE A 64 2.63 4.40 -1.25
CA PHE A 64 1.52 5.07 -0.56
C PHE A 64 1.97 5.66 0.79
N ALA A 65 2.72 4.88 1.58
CA ALA A 65 3.22 5.33 2.87
C ALA A 65 4.19 6.52 2.75
N LEU A 66 5.07 6.51 1.75
CA LEU A 66 5.97 7.63 1.48
C LEU A 66 5.22 8.90 1.08
N ALA A 67 4.22 8.76 0.20
CA ALA A 67 3.40 9.89 -0.24
C ALA A 67 2.54 10.47 0.87
N TRP A 68 1.92 9.62 1.68
CA TRP A 68 1.18 10.02 2.87
C TRP A 68 2.05 10.82 3.84
N ASN A 69 3.25 10.32 4.12
CA ASN A 69 4.20 11.01 5.00
C ASN A 69 4.66 12.35 4.41
N ALA A 70 4.88 12.44 3.10
CA ALA A 70 5.23 13.70 2.46
C ALA A 70 4.10 14.73 2.60
N GLN A 71 2.85 14.33 2.32
CA GLN A 71 1.68 15.22 2.47
C GLN A 71 1.47 15.68 3.91
N ARG A 72 1.53 14.75 4.87
CA ARG A 72 1.38 15.05 6.31
C ARG A 72 2.44 16.02 6.83
N ASN A 73 3.65 15.97 6.28
CA ASN A 73 4.74 16.86 6.64
C ASN A 73 4.77 18.16 5.82
N GLY A 74 3.79 18.40 4.94
CA GLY A 74 3.78 19.55 4.05
C GLY A 74 4.97 19.59 3.09
N ARG A 75 5.56 18.44 2.78
CA ARG A 75 6.73 18.34 1.89
C ARG A 75 6.26 18.22 0.45
N GLU A 76 6.75 19.11 -0.39
CA GLU A 76 6.67 18.94 -1.83
C GLU A 76 7.46 17.70 -2.25
N GLN A 77 6.90 16.94 -3.19
CA GLN A 77 7.60 15.81 -3.79
C GLN A 77 7.87 16.15 -5.26
N LYS A 78 9.12 16.48 -5.59
CA LYS A 78 9.55 16.88 -6.95
C LYS A 78 10.01 15.72 -7.82
N GLN A 79 10.11 14.52 -7.25
CA GLN A 79 10.67 13.34 -7.90
C GLN A 79 9.89 12.09 -7.51
N ASN A 80 9.90 11.07 -8.38
CA ASN A 80 9.28 9.78 -8.11
C ASN A 80 9.87 9.12 -6.84
N TYR A 81 9.02 8.43 -6.08
CA TYR A 81 9.46 7.66 -4.94
C TYR A 81 10.30 6.47 -5.38
N LYS A 82 11.30 6.10 -4.59
CA LYS A 82 12.16 4.96 -4.91
C LYS A 82 11.49 3.65 -4.49
N LEU A 83 11.23 2.78 -5.46
CA LEU A 83 10.85 1.40 -5.20
C LEU A 83 12.02 0.68 -4.52
N ARG A 84 11.78 0.11 -3.34
CA ARG A 84 12.76 -0.76 -2.68
C ARG A 84 12.79 -2.10 -3.40
N LYS A 85 13.94 -2.78 -3.38
CA LYS A 85 14.02 -4.17 -3.83
C LYS A 85 13.05 -5.00 -3.00
N HIS A 86 12.25 -5.83 -3.66
CA HIS A 86 11.36 -6.74 -2.96
C HIS A 86 12.19 -7.63 -2.04
N SER A 87 11.92 -7.56 -0.75
CA SER A 87 12.55 -8.42 0.25
C SER A 87 11.65 -9.64 0.43
N ARG A 88 12.16 -10.83 0.11
CA ARG A 88 11.47 -12.09 0.43
C ARG A 88 11.45 -12.38 1.93
N ILE A 89 12.21 -11.62 2.72
CA ILE A 89 12.32 -11.80 4.16
C ILE A 89 11.09 -11.15 4.79
N ARG A 90 10.15 -11.98 5.28
CA ARG A 90 9.08 -11.50 6.16
C ARG A 90 9.72 -10.99 7.45
N PRO A 91 9.54 -9.71 7.82
CA PRO A 91 10.06 -9.22 9.09
C PRO A 91 9.44 -10.03 10.22
N ARG A 92 10.27 -10.51 11.16
CA ARG A 92 9.79 -11.17 12.37
C ARG A 92 8.91 -10.17 13.12
N ILE A 93 7.63 -10.51 13.29
CA ILE A 93 6.73 -9.72 14.13
C ILE A 93 7.13 -10.05 15.57
N ASP A 94 7.76 -9.08 16.24
CA ASP A 94 8.22 -9.26 17.61
C ASP A 94 7.01 -9.50 18.53
N GLY A 95 7.05 -10.57 19.32
CA GLY A 95 5.92 -11.00 20.15
C GLY A 95 4.83 -11.83 19.46
N PHE A 96 4.92 -12.13 18.16
CA PHE A 96 3.99 -13.06 17.51
C PHE A 96 4.41 -14.52 17.79
N PRO A 97 3.52 -15.39 18.29
CA PRO A 97 3.84 -16.79 18.59
C PRO A 97 4.37 -17.51 17.35
N ARG A 98 5.55 -18.14 17.48
CA ARG A 98 6.20 -18.81 16.34
C ARG A 98 5.36 -19.94 15.76
N GLU A 99 4.61 -20.61 16.62
CA GLU A 99 3.75 -21.75 16.30
C GLU A 99 2.57 -21.39 15.38
N LEU A 100 2.24 -20.10 15.27
CA LEU A 100 1.13 -19.63 14.42
C LEU A 100 1.60 -19.17 13.04
N PHE A 101 2.90 -19.19 12.75
CA PHE A 101 3.38 -18.94 11.39
C PHE A 101 3.23 -20.22 10.57
N LEU A 102 2.32 -20.21 9.59
CA LEU A 102 2.22 -21.27 8.60
C LEU A 102 3.48 -21.24 7.71
N GLU A 103 4.21 -22.34 7.66
CA GLU A 103 5.41 -22.49 6.84
C GLU A 103 5.07 -22.82 5.38
N SER A 104 3.92 -23.48 5.15
CA SER A 104 3.42 -23.82 3.82
C SER A 104 1.89 -23.71 3.73
N GLN A 105 1.36 -23.67 2.50
CA GLN A 105 -0.10 -23.67 2.27
C GLN A 105 -0.78 -24.99 2.63
N GLU A 106 -0.01 -26.07 2.78
CA GLU A 106 -0.52 -27.42 3.11
C GLU A 106 -0.91 -27.54 4.60
N GLU A 107 -0.50 -26.59 5.44
CA GLU A 107 -0.84 -26.54 6.86
C GLU A 107 -2.21 -25.89 7.14
N LEU A 108 -2.87 -25.34 6.12
CA LEU A 108 -4.24 -24.85 6.27
C LEU A 108 -5.18 -26.04 6.43
N PRO A 109 -5.99 -26.11 7.50
CA PRO A 109 -7.01 -27.15 7.60
C PRO A 109 -7.91 -27.06 6.37
N LEU A 110 -7.98 -28.16 5.62
CA LEU A 110 -8.99 -28.35 4.58
C LEU A 110 -10.33 -28.25 5.29
N PHE A 111 -11.04 -27.14 5.08
CA PHE A 111 -12.43 -27.06 5.47
C PHE A 111 -13.17 -28.10 4.63
N GLU A 112 -13.54 -29.22 5.25
CA GLU A 112 -14.51 -30.14 4.67
C GLU A 112 -15.81 -29.34 4.51
N GLU A 113 -16.22 -29.12 3.27
CA GLU A 113 -17.54 -28.56 2.97
C GLU A 113 -18.55 -29.58 3.53
N GLU A 114 -19.21 -29.22 4.64
CA GLU A 114 -20.38 -29.97 5.12
C GLU A 114 -21.43 -29.93 4.01
N GLU A 115 -21.63 -31.07 3.34
CA GLU A 115 -22.74 -31.27 2.42
C GLU A 115 -24.05 -31.08 3.22
N GLU A 116 -24.76 -29.97 2.97
CA GLU A 116 -26.11 -29.74 3.49
C GLU A 116 -27.06 -30.80 2.91
N GLU A 117 -27.56 -31.71 3.75
CA GLU A 117 -28.69 -32.63 3.45
C GLU A 117 -30.06 -31.90 3.48
#